data_AF-A0A928XYL1-F1
#
_entry.id   AF-A0A928XYL1-F1
#
_cell.length_a   1.000
_cell.length_b   1.000
_cell.length_c   1.000
_cell.angle_alpha   90.00
_cell.angle_beta   90.00
_cell.angle_gamma   90.00
#
_symmetry.space_group_name_H-M   'P 1'
#
loop_
_entity.id
_entity.type
_entity.pdbx_description
1 polymer ?
#
loop_
_entity_poly.entity_id
_entity_poly.type
_entity_poly.pdbx_seq_one_letter_code
_entity_poly.pdbx_strand_id
1 'polypeptide(L)'
;MMQQFADARRFFSENDWRTILARMNARDTHPLIQFIKYGICGVGALVVHQAVWTACSTWLYPAIDSSLPKEVRALNSMYNNSIAVVFSTFFAYVTNVKWVFEQGRHHWVKELFYFMLVSLLSFAAGLAAGPFLIHKYGIHSIVAQGLLVVVSVAVNFVCRKFFVFKG
;
A
#
# COMPACT_ATOMS: atom_id res chain seq x y z
N MET A 1 15.08 16.84 -5.96
CA MET A 1 13.83 16.69 -5.18
C MET A 1 13.09 18.02 -5.00
N MET A 2 13.73 19.11 -4.53
CA MET A 2 13.08 20.44 -4.45
C MET A 2 12.58 20.98 -5.81
N GLN A 3 13.32 20.75 -6.90
CA GLN A 3 12.89 21.11 -8.26
C GLN A 3 11.61 20.39 -8.68
N GLN A 4 11.50 19.08 -8.43
CA GLN A 4 10.29 18.29 -8.70
C GLN A 4 9.08 18.79 -7.88
N PHE A 5 9.27 19.25 -6.64
CA PHE A 5 8.16 19.81 -5.86
C PHE A 5 7.71 21.19 -6.39
N ALA A 6 8.65 22.02 -6.84
CA ALA A 6 8.35 23.29 -7.49
C ALA A 6 7.62 23.08 -8.82
N ASP A 7 8.09 22.12 -9.63
CA ASP A 7 7.48 21.76 -10.91
C ASP A 7 6.09 21.14 -10.72
N ALA A 8 5.89 20.31 -9.69
CA ALA A 8 4.57 19.81 -9.32
C ALA A 8 3.63 20.95 -8.92
N ARG A 9 4.06 21.84 -8.02
CA ARG A 9 3.22 22.95 -7.55
C ARG A 9 2.81 23.85 -8.71
N ARG A 10 3.75 24.12 -9.61
CA ARG A 10 3.54 24.92 -10.81
C ARG A 10 2.59 24.24 -11.80
N PHE A 11 2.76 22.93 -12.02
CA PHE A 11 1.85 22.12 -12.82
C PHE A 11 0.42 22.13 -12.28
N PHE A 12 0.23 21.95 -10.97
CA PHE A 12 -1.11 21.98 -10.35
C PHE A 12 -1.72 23.38 -10.29
N SER A 13 -0.91 24.45 -10.26
CA SER A 13 -1.42 25.83 -10.29
C SER A 13 -1.76 26.34 -11.69
N GLU A 14 -1.08 25.82 -12.72
CA GLU A 14 -1.20 26.31 -14.11
C GLU A 14 -2.13 25.46 -14.99
N ASN A 15 -2.58 24.28 -14.55
CA ASN A 15 -3.42 23.38 -15.35
C ASN A 15 -4.83 23.20 -14.77
N ASP A 16 -5.84 23.18 -15.65
CA ASP A 16 -7.23 22.90 -15.29
C ASP A 16 -7.43 21.48 -14.71
N TRP A 17 -8.41 21.34 -13.83
CA TRP A 17 -8.83 20.07 -13.21
C TRP A 17 -9.05 18.94 -14.23
N ARG A 18 -9.60 19.24 -15.41
CA ARG A 18 -9.81 18.25 -16.48
C ARG A 18 -8.49 17.72 -17.05
N THR A 19 -7.49 18.58 -17.18
CA THR A 19 -6.15 18.21 -17.65
C THR A 19 -5.41 17.38 -16.60
N ILE A 20 -5.57 17.72 -15.32
CA ILE A 20 -5.05 16.94 -14.19
C ILE A 20 -5.67 15.52 -14.18
N LEU A 21 -6.99 15.42 -14.34
CA LEU A 21 -7.69 14.13 -14.46
C LEU A 21 -7.26 13.32 -15.69
N ALA A 22 -7.10 13.96 -16.85
CA ALA A 22 -6.61 13.30 -18.05
C ALA A 22 -5.20 12.74 -17.84
N ARG A 23 -4.33 13.49 -17.16
CA ARG A 23 -2.97 13.06 -16.78
C ARG A 23 -2.97 11.99 -15.70
N MET A 24 -3.99 11.90 -14.84
CA MET A 24 -4.15 10.76 -13.92
C MET A 24 -4.31 9.41 -14.64
N ASN A 25 -4.69 9.38 -15.92
CA ASN A 25 -4.72 8.14 -16.70
C ASN A 25 -3.47 7.90 -17.55
N ALA A 26 -2.63 8.91 -17.78
CA ALA A 26 -1.33 8.72 -18.43
C ALA A 26 -0.37 7.93 -17.52
N ARG A 27 0.52 7.11 -18.07
CA ARG A 27 1.51 6.32 -17.30
C ARG A 27 2.81 7.09 -17.05
N ASP A 28 3.24 7.88 -18.03
CA ASP A 28 4.32 8.85 -17.90
C ASP A 28 3.79 10.13 -17.23
N THR A 29 3.94 10.22 -15.91
CA THR A 29 3.43 11.34 -15.11
C THR A 29 4.41 11.72 -14.02
N HIS A 30 4.26 12.95 -13.53
CA HIS A 30 5.09 13.48 -12.45
C HIS A 30 5.11 12.52 -11.23
N PRO A 31 6.26 12.33 -10.54
CA PRO A 31 6.39 11.42 -9.40
C PRO A 31 5.32 11.58 -8.31
N LEU A 32 4.85 12.81 -8.08
CA LEU A 32 3.77 13.10 -7.12
C LEU A 32 2.43 12.47 -7.55
N ILE A 33 2.10 12.51 -8.84
CA ILE A 33 0.87 11.90 -9.37
C ILE A 33 0.98 10.38 -9.24
N GLN A 34 2.15 9.80 -9.55
CA GLN A 34 2.40 8.36 -9.33
C GLN A 34 2.26 7.99 -7.85
N PHE A 35 2.73 8.81 -6.91
CA PHE A 35 2.56 8.58 -5.47
C PHE A 35 1.08 8.62 -5.06
N ILE A 36 0.30 9.55 -5.59
CA ILE A 36 -1.15 9.63 -5.33
C ILE A 36 -1.85 8.37 -5.85
N LYS A 37 -1.59 7.96 -7.10
CA LYS A 37 -2.17 6.73 -7.67
C LYS A 37 -1.76 5.49 -6.86
N TYR A 38 -0.50 5.43 -6.44
CA TYR A 38 0.02 4.38 -5.57
C TYR A 38 -0.75 4.29 -4.25
N GLY A 39 -1.00 5.43 -3.61
CA GLY A 39 -1.83 5.53 -2.41
C GLY A 39 -3.25 5.02 -2.65
N ILE A 40 -3.89 5.41 -3.76
CA ILE A 40 -5.23 4.95 -4.15
C ILE A 40 -5.25 3.43 -4.35
N CYS A 41 -4.25 2.87 -5.04
CA CYS A 41 -4.11 1.42 -5.19
C CYS A 41 -3.98 0.71 -3.84
N GLY A 42 -3.24 1.30 -2.89
CA GLY A 42 -3.09 0.79 -1.53
C GLY A 42 -4.41 0.78 -0.76
N VAL A 43 -5.18 1.86 -0.82
CA VAL A 43 -6.52 1.92 -0.21
C VAL A 43 -7.46 0.89 -0.85
N GLY A 44 -7.43 0.76 -2.18
CA GLY A 44 -8.20 -0.27 -2.88
C GLY A 44 -7.82 -1.69 -2.43
N ALA A 45 -6.52 -1.97 -2.26
CA ALA A 45 -6.05 -3.25 -1.75
C ALA A 45 -6.52 -3.53 -0.31
N LEU A 46 -6.57 -2.50 0.55
CA LEU A 46 -7.13 -2.62 1.90
C LEU A 46 -8.61 -2.97 1.88
N VAL A 47 -9.39 -2.32 0.99
CA VAL A 47 -10.81 -2.64 0.81
C VAL A 47 -11.01 -4.08 0.34
N VAL A 48 -10.21 -4.54 -0.63
CA VAL A 48 -10.23 -5.93 -1.11
C VAL A 48 -9.87 -6.90 0.01
N HIS A 49 -8.81 -6.60 0.79
CA HIS A 49 -8.42 -7.41 1.94
C HIS A 49 -9.61 -7.57 2.91
N GLN A 50 -10.24 -6.45 3.29
CA GLN A 50 -11.31 -6.47 4.27
C GLN A 50 -12.56 -7.19 3.75
N ALA A 51 -12.88 -7.03 2.45
CA ALA A 51 -13.98 -7.74 1.81
C ALA A 51 -13.74 -9.26 1.79
N VAL A 52 -12.55 -9.70 1.38
CA VAL A 52 -12.19 -11.13 1.34
C VAL A 52 -12.16 -11.71 2.76
N TRP A 53 -11.56 -11.01 3.72
CA TRP A 53 -11.55 -11.47 5.11
C TRP A 53 -12.96 -11.62 5.67
N THR A 54 -13.87 -10.67 5.41
CA THR A 54 -15.26 -10.75 5.88
C THR A 54 -16.02 -11.89 5.20
N ALA A 55 -15.83 -12.10 3.88
CA ALA A 55 -16.42 -13.22 3.16
C ALA A 55 -15.92 -14.59 3.68
N CYS A 56 -14.62 -14.74 3.88
CA CYS A 56 -14.06 -15.97 4.45
C CYS A 56 -14.49 -16.17 5.91
N SER A 57 -14.58 -15.09 6.69
CA SER A 57 -15.01 -15.12 8.09
C SER A 57 -16.50 -15.38 8.30
N THR A 58 -17.29 -15.34 7.23
CA THR A 58 -18.72 -15.69 7.24
C THR A 58 -18.98 -17.07 6.64
N TRP A 59 -18.28 -17.46 5.57
CA TRP A 59 -18.60 -18.68 4.83
C TRP A 59 -17.61 -19.84 4.95
N LEU A 60 -16.32 -19.57 5.22
CA LEU A 60 -15.28 -20.60 5.18
C LEU A 60 -14.78 -20.97 6.58
N TYR A 61 -14.24 -19.99 7.31
CA TYR A 61 -13.76 -20.16 8.68
C TYR A 61 -14.43 -19.12 9.57
N PRO A 62 -15.56 -19.45 10.24
CA PRO A 62 -16.30 -18.49 11.04
C PRO A 62 -15.41 -17.84 12.11
N ALA A 63 -15.22 -16.53 12.01
CA ALA A 63 -14.42 -15.75 12.97
C ALA A 63 -15.21 -14.59 13.60
N ILE A 64 -16.29 -14.17 12.94
CA ILE A 64 -17.18 -13.09 13.40
C ILE A 64 -18.18 -13.60 14.43
N ASP A 65 -18.55 -14.88 14.37
CA ASP A 65 -19.49 -15.50 15.30
C ASP A 65 -18.96 -15.46 16.74
N SER A 66 -19.67 -14.73 17.61
CA SER A 66 -19.32 -14.56 19.01
C SER A 66 -19.62 -15.79 19.87
N SER A 67 -20.39 -16.76 19.36
CA SER A 67 -20.67 -18.01 20.06
C SER A 67 -19.47 -18.95 20.13
N LEU A 68 -18.48 -18.76 19.24
CA LEU A 68 -17.27 -19.56 19.21
C LEU A 68 -16.27 -19.14 20.31
N PRO A 69 -15.50 -20.10 20.86
CA PRO A 69 -14.39 -19.80 21.76
C PRO A 69 -13.40 -18.81 21.14
N LYS A 70 -12.81 -17.94 21.96
CA LYS A 70 -11.93 -16.84 21.50
C LYS A 70 -10.73 -17.36 20.72
N GLU A 71 -10.21 -18.49 21.14
CA GLU A 71 -9.03 -19.18 20.61
C GLU A 71 -9.32 -19.71 19.20
N VAL A 72 -10.51 -20.29 19.00
CA VAL A 72 -10.98 -20.76 17.70
C VAL A 72 -11.21 -19.58 16.74
N ARG A 73 -11.81 -18.48 17.24
CA ARG A 73 -12.00 -17.26 16.44
C ARG A 73 -10.68 -16.62 16.03
N ALA A 74 -9.69 -16.60 16.93
CA ALA A 74 -8.37 -16.09 16.63
C ALA A 74 -7.67 -16.93 15.54
N LEU A 75 -7.73 -18.26 15.65
CA LEU A 75 -7.14 -19.16 14.66
C LEU A 75 -7.84 -19.05 13.29
N ASN A 76 -9.16 -19.04 13.27
CA ASN A 76 -9.96 -18.85 12.05
C ASN A 76 -9.68 -17.50 11.40
N SER A 77 -9.60 -16.42 12.20
CA SER A 77 -9.21 -15.10 11.71
C SER A 77 -7.81 -15.10 11.12
N MET A 78 -6.86 -15.83 11.70
CA MET A 78 -5.50 -15.95 11.17
C MET A 78 -5.48 -16.64 9.79
N TYR A 79 -6.24 -17.72 9.61
CA TYR A 79 -6.40 -18.37 8.31
C TYR A 79 -7.06 -17.44 7.29
N ASN A 80 -8.13 -16.73 7.67
CA ASN A 80 -8.81 -15.77 6.80
C ASN A 80 -7.91 -14.61 6.39
N ASN A 81 -7.09 -14.08 7.31
CA ASN A 81 -6.11 -13.04 6.99
C ASN A 81 -5.04 -13.55 6.01
N SER A 82 -4.63 -14.82 6.14
CA SER A 82 -3.67 -15.44 5.23
C SER A 82 -4.22 -15.57 3.80
N ILE A 83 -5.51 -15.85 3.66
CA ILE A 83 -6.19 -15.87 2.36
C ILE A 83 -6.33 -14.43 1.84
N ALA A 84 -6.85 -13.52 2.66
CA ALA A 84 -7.10 -12.14 2.29
C ALA A 84 -5.84 -11.40 1.82
N VAL A 85 -4.69 -11.62 2.48
CA VAL A 85 -3.42 -10.97 2.10
C VAL A 85 -2.93 -11.40 0.72
N VAL A 86 -3.20 -12.63 0.28
CA VAL A 86 -2.85 -13.09 -1.06
C VAL A 86 -3.65 -12.34 -2.12
N PHE A 87 -4.97 -12.26 -1.95
CA PHE A 87 -5.85 -11.55 -2.88
C PHE A 87 -5.60 -10.04 -2.91
N SER A 88 -5.42 -9.42 -1.74
CA SER A 88 -5.13 -7.98 -1.66
C SER A 88 -3.77 -7.64 -2.25
N THR A 89 -2.75 -8.47 -2.02
CA THR A 89 -1.41 -8.29 -2.58
C THR A 89 -1.42 -8.46 -4.09
N PHE A 90 -2.16 -9.44 -4.61
CA PHE A 90 -2.33 -9.62 -6.05
C PHE A 90 -3.07 -8.43 -6.68
N PHE A 91 -4.16 -7.95 -6.06
CA PHE A 91 -4.86 -6.75 -6.50
C PHE A 91 -3.94 -5.53 -6.50
N ALA A 92 -3.17 -5.33 -5.43
CA ALA A 92 -2.21 -4.24 -5.31
C ALA A 92 -1.14 -4.34 -6.41
N TYR A 93 -0.61 -5.53 -6.70
CA TYR A 93 0.35 -5.73 -7.77
C TYR A 93 -0.26 -5.36 -9.13
N VAL A 94 -1.41 -5.94 -9.48
CA VAL A 94 -2.08 -5.73 -10.78
C VAL A 94 -2.42 -4.25 -10.99
N THR A 95 -2.95 -3.57 -9.98
CA THR A 95 -3.30 -2.14 -10.08
C THR A 95 -2.08 -1.26 -10.21
N ASN A 96 -1.03 -1.52 -9.42
CA ASN A 96 0.24 -0.80 -9.54
C ASN A 96 0.87 -0.97 -10.93
N VAL A 97 0.83 -2.18 -11.45
CA VAL A 97 1.39 -2.54 -12.74
C VAL A 97 0.58 -2.00 -13.93
N LYS A 98 -0.75 -1.95 -13.83
CA LYS A 98 -1.61 -1.48 -14.93
C LYS A 98 -1.79 0.03 -14.96
N TRP A 99 -1.70 0.70 -13.81
CA TRP A 99 -2.14 2.09 -13.66
C TRP A 99 -1.07 3.04 -13.10
N VAL A 100 -0.11 2.52 -12.32
CA VAL A 100 0.88 3.37 -11.62
C VAL A 100 2.26 3.34 -12.29
N PHE A 101 2.77 2.16 -12.63
CA PHE A 101 4.13 1.95 -13.13
C PHE A 101 4.14 1.23 -14.48
N GLU A 102 5.24 1.35 -15.23
CA GLU A 102 5.45 0.60 -16.47
C GLU A 102 6.15 -0.74 -16.20
N GLN A 103 5.62 -1.81 -16.82
CA GLN A 103 6.19 -3.15 -16.75
C GLN A 103 7.47 -3.26 -17.59
N GLY A 104 8.32 -4.24 -17.25
CA GLY A 104 9.36 -4.69 -18.17
C GLY A 104 10.79 -4.46 -17.71
N ARG A 105 11.01 -4.26 -16.40
CA ARG A 105 12.36 -4.37 -15.80
C ARG A 105 12.73 -5.84 -15.55
N HIS A 106 11.78 -6.63 -15.08
CA HIS A 106 11.98 -8.03 -14.74
C HIS A 106 10.81 -8.90 -15.24
N HIS A 107 10.99 -10.22 -15.22
CA HIS A 107 9.89 -11.16 -15.42
C HIS A 107 8.88 -11.02 -14.28
N TRP A 108 7.57 -11.10 -14.57
CA TRP A 108 6.47 -10.80 -13.64
C TRP A 108 6.59 -11.48 -12.27
N VAL A 109 7.11 -12.72 -12.21
CA VAL A 109 7.34 -13.46 -10.94
C VAL A 109 8.38 -12.76 -10.07
N LYS A 110 9.46 -12.22 -10.66
CA LYS A 110 10.50 -11.50 -9.92
C LYS A 110 9.97 -10.16 -9.41
N GLU A 111 9.15 -9.47 -10.20
CA GLU A 111 8.49 -8.24 -9.78
C GLU A 111 7.56 -8.50 -8.57
N LEU A 112 6.76 -9.58 -8.62
CA LEU A 112 5.92 -9.99 -7.49
C LEU A 112 6.74 -10.36 -6.25
N PHE A 113 7.86 -11.08 -6.43
CA PHE A 113 8.75 -11.43 -5.32
C PHE A 113 9.35 -10.19 -4.66
N TYR A 114 9.92 -9.25 -5.42
CA TYR A 114 10.44 -8.00 -4.86
C TYR A 114 9.34 -7.16 -4.24
N PHE A 115 8.14 -7.17 -4.81
CA PHE A 115 6.99 -6.48 -4.24
C PHE A 115 6.65 -7.02 -2.85
N MET A 116 6.62 -8.34 -2.67
CA MET A 116 6.39 -8.97 -1.37
C MET A 116 7.54 -8.70 -0.40
N LEU A 117 8.78 -8.83 -0.86
CA LEU A 117 9.98 -8.62 -0.03
C LEU A 117 10.04 -7.18 0.52
N VAL A 118 9.85 -6.18 -0.33
CA VAL A 118 9.84 -4.76 0.07
C VAL A 118 8.68 -4.47 1.04
N SER A 119 7.52 -5.08 0.81
CA SER A 119 6.35 -4.93 1.71
C SER A 119 6.63 -5.51 3.09
N LEU A 120 7.26 -6.69 3.15
CA LEU A 120 7.64 -7.35 4.40
C LEU A 120 8.67 -6.52 5.18
N LEU A 121 9.71 -6.02 4.50
CA LEU A 121 10.74 -5.18 5.10
C LEU A 121 10.17 -3.86 5.62
N SER A 122 9.28 -3.23 4.85
CA SER A 122 8.63 -1.97 5.25
C SER A 122 7.66 -2.17 6.42
N PHE A 123 6.99 -3.32 6.50
CA PHE A 123 6.17 -3.70 7.64
C PHE A 123 7.00 -3.93 8.89
N ALA A 124 8.10 -4.69 8.79
CA ALA A 124 9.03 -4.92 9.90
C ALA A 124 9.68 -3.63 10.40
N ALA A 125 10.11 -2.75 9.48
CA ALA A 125 10.65 -1.44 9.81
C ALA A 125 9.60 -0.56 10.51
N GLY A 126 8.35 -0.60 10.06
CA GLY A 126 7.24 0.05 10.73
C GLY A 126 7.04 -0.48 12.15
N LEU A 127 7.04 -1.80 12.33
CA LEU A 127 6.85 -2.43 13.64
C LEU A 127 7.93 -2.01 14.67
N ALA A 128 9.18 -1.80 14.22
CA ALA A 128 10.28 -1.35 15.05
C ALA A 128 10.29 0.18 15.28
N ALA A 129 9.93 0.97 14.27
CA ALA A 129 9.99 2.43 14.33
C ALA A 129 8.92 3.03 15.24
N GLY A 130 7.73 2.43 15.33
CA GLY A 130 6.61 2.92 16.14
C GLY A 130 6.94 3.00 17.64
N PRO A 131 7.32 1.88 18.27
CA PRO A 131 7.74 1.85 19.66
C PRO A 131 8.91 2.80 19.95
N PHE A 132 9.88 2.88 19.03
CA PHE A 132 11.05 3.76 19.18
C PHE A 132 10.67 5.25 19.22
N LEU A 133 9.78 5.70 18.33
CA LEU A 133 9.30 7.08 18.29
C LEU A 133 8.48 7.46 19.52
N ILE A 134 7.66 6.53 20.02
CA ILE A 134 6.82 6.73 21.21
C ILE A 134 7.70 6.84 22.47
N HIS A 135 8.65 5.90 22.65
CA HIS A 135 9.50 5.87 23.85
C HIS A 135 10.49 7.04 23.91
N LYS A 136 11.05 7.46 22.77
CA LYS A 136 12.12 8.48 22.76
C LYS A 136 11.61 9.92 22.71
N TYR A 137 10.47 10.16 22.05
CA TYR A 137 9.98 11.53 21.79
C TYR A 137 8.62 11.84 22.44
N GLY A 138 7.98 10.87 23.12
CA GLY A 138 6.71 11.10 23.82
C GLY A 138 5.55 11.53 22.93
N ILE A 139 5.63 11.24 21.62
CA ILE A 139 4.62 11.63 20.63
C ILE A 139 3.33 10.86 20.90
N HIS A 140 2.20 11.57 20.87
CA HIS A 140 0.87 10.98 21.00
C HIS A 140 0.69 9.82 20.00
N SER A 141 0.24 8.67 20.48
CA SER A 141 0.28 7.39 19.74
C SER A 141 -0.42 7.44 18.37
N ILE A 142 -1.51 8.22 18.25
CA ILE A 142 -2.22 8.41 16.97
C ILE A 142 -1.34 9.12 15.93
N VAL A 143 -0.61 10.16 16.35
CA VAL A 143 0.25 10.96 15.47
C VAL A 143 1.46 10.14 15.06
N ALA A 144 2.07 9.40 16.00
CA ALA A 144 3.19 8.49 15.71
C ALA A 144 2.78 7.40 14.72
N GLN A 145 1.60 6.79 14.91
CA GLN A 145 1.07 5.77 14.01
C GLN A 145 0.79 6.32 12.61
N GLY A 146 0.18 7.51 12.50
CA GLY A 146 -0.08 8.16 11.22
C GLY A 146 1.20 8.48 10.45
N LEU A 147 2.20 9.05 11.12
CA LEU A 147 3.49 9.38 10.51
C LEU A 147 4.20 8.12 10.01
N LEU A 148 4.17 7.05 10.79
CA LEU A 148 4.76 5.76 10.44
C LEU A 148 4.10 5.13 9.21
N VAL A 149 2.77 5.20 9.11
CA VAL A 149 2.04 4.78 7.90
C VAL A 149 2.49 5.60 6.69
N VAL A 150 2.56 6.92 6.81
CA VAL A 150 2.99 7.80 5.71
C VAL A 150 4.42 7.48 5.26
N VAL A 151 5.35 7.33 6.20
CA VAL A 151 6.75 6.98 5.91
C VAL A 151 6.84 5.59 5.29
N SER A 152 6.10 4.61 5.80
CA SER A 152 6.08 3.25 5.24
C SER A 152 5.54 3.24 3.80
N VAL A 153 4.46 3.98 3.53
CA VAL A 153 3.91 4.12 2.17
C VAL A 153 4.91 4.82 1.25
N ALA A 154 5.61 5.86 1.71
CA ALA A 154 6.62 6.57 0.94
C ALA A 154 7.84 5.69 0.61
N VAL A 155 8.38 4.96 1.59
CA VAL A 155 9.49 4.03 1.38
C VAL A 155 9.09 2.92 0.42
N ASN A 156 7.90 2.32 0.60
CA ASN A 156 7.38 1.33 -0.34
C ASN A 156 7.25 1.89 -1.76
N PHE A 157 6.77 3.13 -1.92
CA PHE A 157 6.68 3.79 -3.21
C PHE A 157 8.06 3.98 -3.86
N VAL A 158 9.04 4.52 -3.11
CA VAL A 158 10.40 4.73 -3.61
C VAL A 158 11.05 3.42 -4.01
N CYS A 159 10.97 2.40 -3.16
CA CYS A 159 11.52 1.08 -3.46
C CYS A 159 10.85 0.47 -4.69
N ARG A 160 9.54 0.58 -4.85
CA ARG A 160 8.83 0.02 -6.00
C ARG A 160 9.12 0.75 -7.29
N LYS A 161 9.24 2.07 -7.23
CA LYS A 161 9.63 2.90 -8.37
C LYS A 161 11.03 2.52 -8.87
N PHE A 162 12.03 2.61 -7.99
CA PHE A 162 13.44 2.47 -8.43
C PHE A 162 13.96 1.04 -8.51
N PHE A 163 13.47 0.11 -7.67
CA PHE A 163 13.98 -1.27 -7.63
C PHE A 163 13.08 -2.29 -8.34
N VAL A 164 11.75 -2.11 -8.33
CA VAL A 164 10.81 -3.15 -8.80
C VAL A 164 10.38 -2.92 -10.25
N PHE A 165 9.99 -1.71 -10.62
CA PHE A 165 9.44 -1.40 -11.94
C PHE A 165 10.39 -0.54 -12.80
N LYS A 166 10.05 -0.36 -14.09
CA LYS A 166 10.68 0.68 -14.92
C LYS A 166 10.00 2.00 -14.59
N GLY A 167 10.68 2.89 -13.84
CA GLY A 167 10.18 4.22 -13.49
C GLY A 167 11.12 5.01 -12.58
#